data_AF-A0A519UG13-F1
#
_entry.id   AF-A0A519UG13-F1
#
_cell.length_a   1.000
_cell.length_b   1.000
_cell.length_c   1.000
_cell.angle_alpha   90.00
_cell.angle_beta   90.00
_cell.angle_gamma   90.00
#
_symmetry.space_group_name_H-M   'P 1'
#
loop_
_entity.id
_entity.type
_entity.pdbx_description
1 polymer ?
#
loop_
_entity_poly.entity_id
_entity_poly.type
_entity_poly.pdbx_seq_one_letter_code
_entity_poly.pdbx_strand_id
1 'polypeptide(L)'
;MQEIIKSDAATALNVNFKIVITLTVPNQDKEKFSIDNKRTYQISQSNTPIAKYIPSFGEKLDHLTNIYKSFSDQGAKIFKCSYHVVAYAPSKLAANSAATQIMNLWSTFGYKLMVDKSMQLPVLLNCLPFCSDRKSSEDLFRSKTLTTEHIAPLIPFFGEWHGTADCHSILTCRSGQVMGVSLHSGLSNMNAVISAASGKGKSLFANMLIADYLSVGARVWVIDNGESYKKTCEQNKGEFIECTADSDLQ
;
A
#
# COMPACT_ATOMS: atom_id res chain seq x y z
N MET A 1 -24.13 3.08 4.53
CA MET A 1 -22.65 3.07 4.30
C MET A 1 -22.35 2.32 2.99
N GLN A 2 -23.01 2.72 1.89
CA GLN A 2 -22.95 2.07 0.58
C GLN A 2 -23.03 3.11 -0.57
N GLU A 3 -22.77 4.38 -0.28
CA GLU A 3 -22.98 5.51 -1.19
C GLU A 3 -21.70 6.31 -1.48
N ILE A 4 -20.57 5.63 -1.69
CA ILE A 4 -19.34 6.29 -2.20
C ILE A 4 -18.77 5.55 -3.45
N ILE A 5 -19.51 4.61 -4.03
CA ILE A 5 -19.07 3.90 -5.25
C ILE A 5 -20.14 4.04 -6.34
N LYS A 6 -20.41 5.27 -6.72
CA LYS A 6 -20.90 5.59 -8.06
C LYS A 6 -20.02 6.73 -8.59
N SER A 7 -18.77 6.42 -8.94
CA SER A 7 -18.02 7.29 -9.83
C SER A 7 -18.45 6.95 -11.26
N ASP A 8 -19.15 7.90 -11.89
CA ASP A 8 -19.43 7.93 -13.31
C ASP A 8 -18.18 7.51 -14.10
N ALA A 9 -18.35 6.52 -14.97
CA ALA A 9 -17.36 6.01 -15.94
C ALA A 9 -15.91 6.36 -15.60
N ALA A 10 -15.30 5.62 -14.66
CA ALA A 10 -13.87 5.74 -14.38
C ALA A 10 -13.13 5.75 -15.72
N THR A 11 -12.53 6.88 -16.09
CA THR A 11 -11.82 7.04 -17.34
C THR A 11 -10.65 6.08 -17.30
N ALA A 12 -10.84 4.90 -17.88
CA ALA A 12 -9.86 3.83 -17.84
C ALA A 12 -8.62 4.31 -18.59
N LEU A 13 -7.52 4.51 -17.86
CA LEU A 13 -6.27 4.96 -18.44
C LEU A 13 -5.62 3.77 -19.17
N ASN A 14 -5.74 3.72 -20.49
CA ASN A 14 -5.17 2.65 -21.31
C ASN A 14 -3.71 2.95 -21.69
N VAL A 15 -2.87 3.20 -20.69
CA VAL A 15 -1.47 3.57 -20.84
C VAL A 15 -0.67 2.83 -19.77
N ASN A 16 0.51 2.32 -20.13
CA ASN A 16 1.43 1.77 -19.15
C ASN A 16 2.10 2.92 -18.38
N PHE A 17 1.91 2.96 -17.07
CA PHE A 17 2.56 3.94 -16.21
C PHE A 17 3.01 3.34 -14.89
N LYS A 18 3.94 4.03 -14.22
CA LYS A 18 4.40 3.75 -12.87
C LYS A 18 4.24 5.00 -12.02
N ILE A 19 3.69 4.86 -10.82
CA ILE A 19 3.72 5.90 -9.80
C ILE A 19 4.94 5.66 -8.91
N VAL A 20 5.73 6.70 -8.68
CA VAL A 20 6.91 6.64 -7.80
C VAL A 20 6.81 7.75 -6.78
N ILE A 21 6.88 7.37 -5.51
CA ILE A 21 6.95 8.29 -4.39
C ILE A 21 8.25 8.04 -3.67
N THR A 22 9.04 9.11 -3.50
CA THR A 22 10.28 9.06 -2.73
C THR A 22 10.13 9.90 -1.49
N LEU A 23 10.36 9.30 -0.33
CA LEU A 23 10.33 9.97 0.97
C LEU A 23 11.75 10.05 1.51
N THR A 24 12.25 11.27 1.68
CA THR A 24 13.51 11.51 2.39
C THR A 24 13.20 12.03 3.78
N VAL A 25 13.85 11.46 4.79
CA VAL A 25 13.77 11.92 6.18
C VAL A 25 14.84 13.01 6.40
N PRO A 26 14.45 14.29 6.51
CA PRO A 26 15.39 15.35 6.81
C PRO A 26 15.71 15.40 8.31
N ASN A 27 16.71 16.20 8.69
CA ASN A 27 16.91 16.60 10.07
C ASN A 27 15.68 17.39 10.54
N GLN A 28 14.97 16.85 11.52
CA GLN A 28 13.67 17.36 11.95
C GLN A 28 13.78 18.77 12.54
N ASP A 29 14.75 19.02 13.41
CA ASP A 29 14.89 20.31 14.10
C ASP A 29 15.25 21.42 13.11
N LYS A 30 16.16 21.14 12.17
CA LYS A 30 16.54 22.07 11.12
C LYS A 30 15.36 22.44 10.21
N GLU A 31 14.55 21.46 9.81
CA GLU A 31 13.39 21.72 8.95
C GLU A 31 12.25 22.41 9.71
N LYS A 32 11.98 22.04 10.97
CA LYS A 32 11.01 22.75 11.84
C LYS A 32 11.37 24.23 11.93
N PHE A 33 12.63 24.53 12.23
CA PHE A 33 13.13 25.92 12.28
C PHE A 33 13.01 26.63 10.92
N SER A 34 13.34 25.96 9.81
CA SER A 34 13.19 26.54 8.48
C SER A 34 11.74 26.86 8.12
N ILE A 35 10.80 25.98 8.46
CA ILE A 35 9.36 26.19 8.22
C ILE A 35 8.85 27.35 9.07
N ASP A 36 9.23 27.41 10.34
CA ASP A 36 8.81 28.48 11.25
C ASP A 36 9.31 29.86 10.80
N ASN A 37 10.57 29.95 10.35
CA ASN A 37 11.10 31.18 9.77
C ASN A 37 10.36 31.59 8.49
N LYS A 38 10.08 30.63 7.59
CA LYS A 38 9.29 30.89 6.36
C LYS A 38 7.87 31.34 6.69
N ARG A 39 7.24 30.75 7.70
CA ARG A 39 5.92 31.12 8.18
C ARG A 39 5.92 32.54 8.75
N THR A 40 6.85 32.86 9.64
CA THR A 40 7.00 34.19 10.24
C THR A 40 7.21 35.26 9.16
N TYR A 41 8.06 34.98 8.18
CA TYR A 41 8.24 35.85 7.02
C TYR A 41 6.94 36.04 6.22
N GLN A 42 6.19 34.96 5.95
CA GLN A 42 4.91 35.08 5.26
C GLN A 42 3.83 35.82 6.06
N ILE A 43 3.79 35.67 7.39
CA ILE A 43 2.90 36.47 8.24
C ILE A 43 3.21 37.96 8.05
N SER A 44 4.50 38.33 8.04
CA SER A 44 4.91 39.72 7.85
C SER A 44 4.49 40.28 6.48
N GLN A 45 4.60 39.48 5.41
CA GLN A 45 4.18 39.87 4.06
C GLN A 45 2.65 39.99 3.94
N SER A 46 1.90 39.04 4.53
CA SER A 46 0.44 39.03 4.50
C SER A 46 -0.19 40.18 5.31
N ASN A 47 0.55 40.79 6.23
CA ASN A 47 0.11 41.96 6.99
C ASN A 47 0.30 43.30 6.25
N THR A 48 0.86 43.30 5.03
CA THR A 48 1.00 44.52 4.23
C THR A 48 -0.34 44.96 3.62
N PRO A 49 -0.60 46.27 3.45
CA PRO A 49 -1.86 46.76 2.87
C PRO A 49 -2.19 46.19 1.48
N ILE A 50 -1.15 45.85 0.70
CA ILE A 50 -1.25 45.30 -0.65
C ILE A 50 -1.66 43.82 -0.62
N ALA A 51 -1.36 43.08 0.45
CA ALA A 51 -1.65 41.66 0.56
C ALA A 51 -3.14 41.32 0.51
N LYS A 52 -4.02 42.25 0.91
CA LYS A 52 -5.48 42.10 0.81
C LYS A 52 -5.97 41.88 -0.64
N TYR A 53 -5.19 42.32 -1.62
CA TYR A 53 -5.52 42.21 -3.03
C TYR A 53 -4.80 41.06 -3.74
N ILE A 54 -3.98 40.28 -3.02
CA ILE A 54 -3.19 39.18 -3.58
C ILE A 54 -3.56 37.88 -2.84
N PRO A 55 -4.58 37.14 -3.31
CA PRO A 55 -5.06 35.91 -2.66
C PRO A 55 -3.96 34.87 -2.40
N SER A 56 -2.96 34.78 -3.30
CA SER A 56 -1.87 33.81 -3.20
C SER A 56 -1.00 33.95 -1.95
N PHE A 57 -1.01 35.10 -1.26
CA PHE A 57 -0.30 35.27 0.02
C PHE A 57 -1.04 34.62 1.18
N GLY A 58 -2.37 34.73 1.21
CA GLY A 58 -3.21 34.04 2.19
C GLY A 58 -3.06 32.53 2.07
N GLU A 59 -3.23 31.99 0.86
CA GLU A 59 -3.11 30.55 0.59
C GLU A 59 -1.74 29.99 1.05
N LYS A 60 -0.65 30.67 0.70
CA LYS A 60 0.70 30.26 1.13
C LYS A 60 0.87 30.25 2.64
N LEU A 61 0.31 31.25 3.33
CA LEU A 61 0.37 31.33 4.78
C LEU A 61 -0.45 30.22 5.43
N ASP A 62 -1.63 29.93 4.89
CA ASP A 62 -2.49 28.84 5.35
C ASP A 62 -1.80 27.48 5.20
N HIS A 63 -1.18 27.22 4.04
CA HIS A 63 -0.40 26.00 3.83
C HIS A 63 0.75 25.84 4.83
N LEU A 64 1.53 26.90 5.06
CA LEU A 64 2.63 26.86 6.04
C LEU A 64 2.12 26.68 7.47
N THR A 65 0.98 27.28 7.80
CA THR A 65 0.35 27.17 9.11
C THR A 65 -0.19 25.77 9.34
N ASN A 66 -0.77 25.11 8.33
CA ASN A 66 -1.23 23.73 8.42
C ASN A 66 -0.05 22.76 8.64
N ILE A 67 1.04 22.93 7.89
CA ILE A 67 2.27 22.15 8.10
C ILE A 67 2.80 22.37 9.53
N TYR A 68 2.87 23.63 9.98
CA TYR A 68 3.32 23.98 11.33
C TYR A 68 2.52 23.27 12.43
N LYS A 69 1.19 23.44 12.39
CA LYS A 69 0.27 22.81 13.36
C LYS A 69 0.44 21.29 13.42
N SER A 70 0.59 20.64 12.26
CA SER A 70 0.70 19.18 12.22
C SER A 70 1.93 18.64 12.94
N PHE A 71 3.07 19.33 12.93
CA PHE A 71 4.24 18.88 13.68
C PHE A 71 4.36 19.47 15.09
N SER A 72 3.74 20.61 15.38
CA SER A 72 3.77 21.25 16.71
C SER A 72 2.78 20.60 17.67
N ASP A 73 1.55 20.38 17.20
CA ASP A 73 0.42 20.03 18.05
C ASP A 73 0.16 18.52 18.02
N GLN A 74 0.28 17.90 16.83
CA GLN A 74 -0.03 16.49 16.60
C GLN A 74 1.23 15.59 16.58
N GLY A 75 2.42 16.18 16.73
CA GLY A 75 3.69 15.44 16.76
C GLY A 75 4.07 14.77 15.43
N ALA A 76 3.46 15.17 14.31
CA ALA A 76 3.76 14.60 13.01
C ALA A 76 5.23 14.81 12.61
N LYS A 77 5.78 13.84 11.88
CA LYS A 77 7.16 13.92 11.35
C LYS A 77 7.15 14.62 10.00
N ILE A 78 8.22 15.36 9.73
CA ILE A 78 8.42 16.08 8.48
C ILE A 78 9.20 15.19 7.52
N PHE A 79 8.79 15.17 6.25
CA PHE A 79 9.48 14.49 5.17
C PHE A 79 9.62 15.42 3.95
N LYS A 80 10.64 15.15 3.13
CA LYS A 80 10.69 15.66 1.75
C LYS A 80 10.11 14.57 0.86
N CYS A 81 9.01 14.89 0.18
CA CYS A 81 8.27 13.95 -0.67
C CYS A 81 8.38 14.39 -2.13
N SER A 82 8.87 13.51 -3.00
CA SER A 82 8.69 13.65 -4.46
C SER A 82 7.64 12.66 -4.94
N TYR A 83 6.80 13.11 -5.88
CA TYR A 83 5.72 12.33 -6.47
C TYR A 83 5.86 12.41 -8.00
N HIS A 84 6.08 11.26 -8.63
CA HIS A 84 6.29 11.16 -10.07
C HIS A 84 5.36 10.13 -10.68
N VAL A 85 4.83 10.44 -11.86
CA VAL A 85 4.14 9.46 -12.71
C VAL A 85 4.97 9.31 -13.99
N VAL A 86 5.49 8.11 -14.20
CA VAL A 86 6.32 7.77 -15.37
C VAL A 86 5.46 7.01 -16.35
N ALA A 87 5.25 7.59 -17.54
CA ALA A 87 4.50 6.96 -18.63
C ALA A 87 5.45 6.26 -19.60
N TYR A 88 5.10 5.03 -20.01
CA TYR A 88 5.86 4.24 -20.98
C TYR A 88 5.05 4.13 -22.27
N ALA A 89 5.65 4.54 -23.38
CA ALA A 89 5.03 4.48 -24.69
C ALA A 89 6.08 4.21 -25.78
N PRO A 90 5.71 3.56 -26.90
CA PRO A 90 6.64 3.15 -27.94
C PRO A 90 7.14 4.32 -28.81
N SER A 91 6.44 5.46 -28.81
CA SER A 91 6.80 6.63 -29.60
C SER A 91 6.67 7.93 -28.80
N LYS A 92 7.40 8.97 -29.20
CA LYS A 92 7.32 10.30 -28.59
C LYS A 92 5.92 10.90 -28.65
N LEU A 93 5.21 10.69 -29.76
CA LEU A 93 3.84 11.18 -29.93
C LEU A 93 2.89 10.46 -28.96
N ALA A 94 3.01 9.14 -28.85
CA ALA A 94 2.24 8.34 -27.89
C ALA A 94 2.56 8.74 -26.44
N ALA A 95 3.84 9.00 -26.11
CA ALA A 95 4.26 9.45 -24.77
C ALA A 95 3.65 10.81 -24.40
N ASN A 96 3.59 11.76 -25.34
CA ASN A 96 2.96 13.07 -25.12
C ASN A 96 1.44 12.97 -24.93
N SER A 97 0.78 12.08 -25.69
CA SER A 97 -0.65 11.78 -25.51
C SER A 97 -0.90 11.14 -24.14
N ALA A 98 -0.10 10.15 -23.77
CA ALA A 98 -0.13 9.50 -22.46
C ALA A 98 0.05 10.49 -21.30
N ALA A 99 1.04 11.37 -21.39
CA ALA A 99 1.27 12.41 -20.40
C ALA A 99 0.05 13.35 -20.25
N THR A 100 -0.58 13.74 -21.36
CA THR A 100 -1.80 14.56 -21.33
C THR A 100 -2.96 13.83 -20.65
N GLN A 101 -3.19 12.55 -20.98
CA GLN A 101 -4.23 11.74 -20.36
C GLN A 101 -4.02 11.59 -18.85
N ILE A 102 -2.77 11.33 -18.43
CA ILE A 102 -2.39 11.24 -17.02
C ILE A 102 -2.61 12.58 -16.31
N MET A 103 -2.17 13.69 -16.89
CA MET A 103 -2.39 15.01 -16.29
C MET A 103 -3.88 15.33 -16.11
N ASN A 104 -4.70 15.00 -17.12
CA ASN A 104 -6.15 15.20 -17.06
C ASN A 104 -6.77 14.34 -15.95
N LEU A 105 -6.40 13.06 -15.86
CA LEU A 105 -6.89 12.19 -14.80
C LEU A 105 -6.48 12.67 -13.41
N TRP A 106 -5.23 13.09 -13.20
CA TRP A 106 -4.81 13.61 -11.90
C TRP A 106 -5.48 14.92 -11.52
N SER A 107 -5.83 15.74 -12.52
CA SER A 107 -6.53 17.00 -12.28
C SER A 107 -7.94 16.80 -11.72
N THR A 108 -8.61 15.67 -12.03
CA THR A 108 -9.92 15.36 -11.43
C THR A 108 -9.82 15.06 -9.94
N PHE A 109 -8.65 14.57 -9.49
CA PHE A 109 -8.32 14.39 -8.07
C PHE A 109 -7.78 15.67 -7.40
N GLY A 110 -7.76 16.81 -8.12
CA GLY A 110 -7.23 18.07 -7.61
C GLY A 110 -5.70 18.20 -7.66
N TYR A 111 -4.99 17.25 -8.29
CA TYR A 111 -3.54 17.30 -8.42
C TYR A 111 -3.12 17.87 -9.77
N LYS A 112 -2.25 18.90 -9.73
CA LYS A 112 -1.65 19.47 -10.93
C LYS A 112 -0.28 18.86 -11.19
N LEU A 113 -0.24 17.86 -12.07
CA LEU A 113 1.00 17.28 -12.58
C LEU A 113 1.64 18.19 -13.65
N MET A 114 2.96 18.09 -13.82
CA MET A 114 3.71 18.81 -14.84
C MET A 114 4.66 17.85 -15.57
N VAL A 115 4.79 18.03 -16.89
CA VAL A 115 5.72 17.24 -17.70
C VAL A 115 7.13 17.79 -17.55
N ASP A 116 8.06 16.93 -17.14
CA ASP A 116 9.49 17.25 -17.17
C ASP A 116 10.00 17.20 -18.62
N LYS A 117 10.51 18.32 -19.13
CA LYS A 117 11.01 18.45 -20.52
C LYS A 117 12.53 18.34 -20.63
N SER A 118 13.26 18.94 -19.68
CA SER A 118 14.71 19.07 -19.78
C SER A 118 15.48 18.07 -18.92
N MET A 119 14.91 17.62 -17.79
CA MET A 119 15.60 16.78 -16.79
C MET A 119 15.04 15.35 -16.75
N GLN A 120 14.57 14.84 -17.89
CA GLN A 120 13.88 13.55 -17.96
C GLN A 120 14.75 12.38 -17.48
N LEU A 121 16.01 12.31 -17.93
CA LEU A 121 16.90 11.20 -17.58
C LEU A 121 17.26 11.20 -16.08
N PRO A 122 17.73 12.30 -15.47
CA PRO A 122 17.97 12.34 -14.02
C PRO A 122 16.74 12.01 -13.17
N VAL A 123 15.56 12.52 -13.56
CA VAL A 123 14.30 12.22 -12.86
C VAL A 123 13.93 10.75 -13.03
N LEU A 124 14.06 10.20 -14.23
CA LEU A 124 13.77 8.79 -14.51
C LEU A 124 14.70 7.86 -13.70
N LEU A 125 16.00 8.17 -13.62
CA LEU A 125 16.96 7.40 -12.83
C LEU A 125 16.59 7.44 -11.35
N ASN A 126 16.24 8.60 -10.79
CA ASN A 126 15.76 8.69 -9.41
C ASN A 126 14.45 7.92 -9.18
N CYS A 127 13.66 7.67 -10.23
CA CYS A 127 12.43 6.88 -10.16
C CYS A 127 12.66 5.36 -10.20
N LEU A 128 13.88 4.89 -10.46
CA LEU A 128 14.22 3.47 -10.46
C LEU A 128 14.44 2.95 -9.02
N PRO A 129 14.08 1.69 -8.73
CA PRO A 129 14.34 1.09 -7.42
C PRO A 129 15.82 1.20 -7.05
N PHE A 130 16.10 1.65 -5.81
CA PHE A 130 17.46 1.81 -5.27
C PHE A 130 18.36 2.80 -6.04
N CYS A 131 17.82 3.60 -6.96
CA CYS A 131 18.58 4.60 -7.71
C CYS A 131 18.29 6.05 -7.27
N SER A 132 17.45 6.24 -6.25
CA SER A 132 17.23 7.56 -5.67
C SER A 132 18.42 7.97 -4.82
N ASP A 133 19.21 8.91 -5.32
CA ASP A 133 20.28 9.54 -4.58
C ASP A 133 19.78 10.81 -3.89
N ARG A 134 20.21 11.01 -2.63
CA ARG A 134 19.75 12.15 -1.83
C ARG A 134 20.22 13.48 -2.40
N LYS A 135 21.48 13.58 -2.83
CA LYS A 135 22.01 14.84 -3.38
C LYS A 135 21.31 15.16 -4.70
N SER A 136 21.20 14.17 -5.58
CA SER A 136 20.46 14.31 -6.83
C SER A 136 19.00 14.75 -6.60
N SER A 137 18.31 14.16 -5.62
CA SER A 137 16.93 14.53 -5.29
C SER A 137 16.79 15.96 -4.76
N GLU A 138 17.79 16.46 -4.03
CA GLU A 138 17.84 17.85 -3.56
C GLU A 138 18.10 18.82 -4.75
N ASP A 139 19.01 18.48 -5.66
CA ASP A 139 19.37 19.29 -6.83
C ASP A 139 18.28 19.34 -7.92
N LEU A 140 17.40 18.34 -7.96
CA LEU A 140 16.27 18.32 -8.92
C LEU A 140 15.13 19.26 -8.53
N PHE A 141 15.07 19.72 -7.27
CA PHE A 141 14.01 20.57 -6.75
C PHE A 141 12.58 20.03 -7.03
N ARG A 142 12.41 18.71 -7.04
CA ARG A 142 11.11 18.02 -7.27
C ARG A 142 10.41 17.56 -5.99
N SER A 143 11.02 17.82 -4.84
CA SER A 143 10.50 17.43 -3.53
C SER A 143 9.73 18.56 -2.87
N LYS A 144 8.64 18.24 -2.18
CA LYS A 144 7.86 19.13 -1.32
C LYS A 144 8.03 18.74 0.14
N THR A 145 8.09 19.71 1.04
CA THR A 145 8.04 19.45 2.48
C THR A 145 6.60 19.13 2.86
N LEU A 146 6.37 17.93 3.37
CA LEU A 146 5.06 17.45 3.85
C LEU A 146 5.23 16.78 5.21
N THR A 147 4.14 16.59 5.94
CA THR A 147 4.15 15.82 7.20
C THR A 147 3.51 14.45 7.01
N THR A 148 3.65 13.57 8.01
CA THR A 148 3.06 12.23 7.99
C THR A 148 1.58 12.23 7.59
N GLU A 149 0.80 13.17 8.11
CA GLU A 149 -0.64 13.29 7.83
C GLU A 149 -0.94 13.59 6.36
N HIS A 150 -0.12 14.43 5.73
CA HIS A 150 -0.26 14.77 4.32
C HIS A 150 0.19 13.63 3.40
N ILE A 151 1.17 12.85 3.84
CA ILE A 151 1.78 11.77 3.04
C ILE A 151 0.95 10.50 3.09
N ALA A 152 0.36 10.16 4.24
CA ALA A 152 -0.43 8.94 4.43
C ALA A 152 -1.48 8.70 3.31
N PRO A 153 -2.30 9.68 2.89
CA PRO A 153 -3.27 9.48 1.82
C PRO A 153 -2.67 9.49 0.40
N LEU A 154 -1.42 9.93 0.23
CA LEU A 154 -0.72 9.97 -1.07
C LEU A 154 -0.02 8.67 -1.40
N ILE A 155 0.41 7.93 -0.39
CA ILE A 155 1.16 6.69 -0.55
C ILE A 155 0.22 5.61 -1.15
N PRO A 156 0.59 4.97 -2.27
CA PRO A 156 -0.21 3.89 -2.88
C PRO A 156 0.00 2.55 -2.14
N PHE A 157 -0.02 2.58 -0.80
CA PHE A 157 0.05 1.36 0.01
C PHE A 157 -1.37 0.88 0.25
N PHE A 158 -1.70 -0.22 -0.42
CA PHE A 158 -2.89 -1.01 -0.13
C PHE A 158 -2.40 -2.28 0.54
N GLY A 159 -2.55 -2.36 1.86
CA GLY A 159 -2.23 -3.57 2.61
C GLY A 159 -3.46 -4.46 2.70
N GLU A 160 -3.32 -5.73 2.32
CA GLU A 160 -4.30 -6.75 2.68
C GLU A 160 -4.00 -7.23 4.11
N TRP A 161 -4.95 -7.92 4.73
CA TRP A 161 -4.73 -8.51 6.06
C TRP A 161 -3.51 -9.43 6.01
N HIS A 162 -2.50 -9.15 6.84
CA HIS A 162 -1.23 -9.88 6.83
C HIS A 162 -1.33 -11.26 7.49
N GLY A 163 -2.49 -11.55 8.10
CA GLY A 163 -2.73 -12.79 8.80
C GLY A 163 -2.70 -12.64 10.32
N THR A 164 -2.48 -13.76 11.00
CA THR A 164 -2.39 -13.85 12.46
C THR A 164 -0.96 -13.62 12.96
N ALA A 165 -0.79 -13.39 14.26
CA ALA A 165 0.53 -13.14 14.85
C ALA A 165 1.47 -14.36 14.70
N ASP A 166 0.95 -15.57 14.95
CA ASP A 166 1.64 -16.81 14.59
C ASP A 166 1.29 -17.25 13.17
N CYS A 167 2.23 -17.93 12.52
CA CYS A 167 2.09 -18.43 11.16
C CYS A 167 2.28 -19.95 11.15
N HIS A 168 1.18 -20.70 11.03
CA HIS A 168 1.23 -22.15 10.80
C HIS A 168 1.13 -22.47 9.31
N SER A 169 0.25 -21.76 8.59
CA SER A 169 0.01 -21.94 7.17
C SER A 169 0.28 -20.66 6.40
N ILE A 170 0.98 -20.76 5.27
CA ILE A 170 1.31 -19.62 4.40
C ILE A 170 0.34 -19.58 3.23
N LEU A 171 -0.41 -18.49 3.13
CA LEU A 171 -1.32 -18.19 2.03
C LEU A 171 -0.86 -16.95 1.26
N THR A 172 -1.45 -16.72 0.10
CA THR A 172 -1.19 -15.52 -0.71
C THR A 172 -2.49 -14.76 -0.95
N CYS A 173 -2.47 -13.45 -0.71
CA CYS A 173 -3.59 -12.58 -1.00
C CYS A 173 -3.68 -12.27 -2.50
N ARG A 174 -4.75 -11.58 -2.93
CA ARG A 174 -4.99 -11.25 -4.34
C ARG A 174 -3.92 -10.33 -4.92
N SER A 175 -3.33 -9.47 -4.08
CA SER A 175 -2.19 -8.61 -4.45
C SER A 175 -0.86 -9.34 -4.59
N GLY A 176 -0.79 -10.63 -4.24
CA GLY A 176 0.46 -11.38 -4.13
C GLY A 176 1.17 -11.20 -2.78
N GLN A 177 0.59 -10.43 -1.85
CA GLN A 177 1.07 -10.34 -0.47
C GLN A 177 1.00 -11.70 0.24
N VAL A 178 2.04 -12.04 1.00
CA VAL A 178 2.05 -13.25 1.84
C VAL A 178 1.17 -13.03 3.08
N MET A 179 0.36 -14.04 3.42
CA MET A 179 -0.56 -14.03 4.55
C MET A 179 -0.35 -15.27 5.41
N GLY A 180 0.15 -15.07 6.63
CA GLY A 180 0.36 -16.17 7.58
C GLY A 180 -0.89 -16.44 8.41
N VAL A 181 -1.40 -17.67 8.40
CA VAL A 181 -2.62 -18.01 9.14
C VAL A 181 -2.35 -19.09 10.17
N SER A 182 -2.88 -18.86 11.37
CA SER A 182 -2.90 -19.78 12.50
C SER A 182 -4.29 -19.76 13.12
N LEU A 183 -4.86 -20.94 13.32
CA LEU A 183 -6.12 -21.16 14.02
C LEU A 183 -5.95 -21.00 15.54
N HIS A 184 -4.71 -21.00 16.02
CA HIS A 184 -4.36 -21.00 17.45
C HIS A 184 -3.82 -19.64 17.93
N SER A 185 -3.84 -18.62 17.08
CA SER A 185 -3.28 -17.30 17.39
C SER A 185 -4.36 -16.21 17.37
N GLY A 186 -4.56 -15.53 18.49
CA GLY A 186 -5.29 -14.26 18.54
C GLY A 186 -6.79 -14.35 18.27
N LEU A 187 -7.37 -15.56 18.20
CA LEU A 187 -8.81 -15.78 18.09
C LEU A 187 -9.37 -16.22 19.43
N SER A 188 -10.59 -15.77 19.77
CA SER A 188 -11.29 -16.22 20.99
C SER A 188 -11.70 -17.69 20.92
N ASN A 189 -11.81 -18.25 19.71
CA ASN A 189 -12.07 -19.65 19.43
C ASN A 189 -11.13 -20.17 18.33
N MET A 190 -10.73 -21.44 18.42
CA MET A 190 -9.73 -22.04 17.53
C MET A 190 -10.37 -22.84 16.37
N ASN A 191 -11.59 -22.46 16.01
CA ASN A 191 -12.40 -23.18 15.04
C ASN A 191 -12.33 -22.49 13.67
N ALA A 192 -12.29 -23.28 12.60
CA ALA A 192 -12.41 -22.77 11.23
C ALA A 192 -13.45 -23.54 10.42
N VAL A 193 -14.06 -22.86 9.47
CA VAL A 193 -15.03 -23.44 8.53
C VAL A 193 -14.49 -23.26 7.11
N ILE A 194 -14.35 -24.38 6.39
CA ILE A 194 -13.92 -24.40 4.98
C ILE A 194 -15.12 -24.80 4.13
N SER A 195 -15.58 -23.89 3.27
CA SER A 195 -16.71 -24.12 2.37
C SER A 195 -16.27 -23.90 0.92
N ALA A 196 -16.51 -24.90 0.08
CA ALA A 196 -16.36 -24.81 -1.37
C ALA A 196 -17.25 -25.86 -2.05
N ALA A 197 -17.68 -25.60 -3.28
CA ALA A 197 -18.40 -26.60 -4.08
C ALA A 197 -17.51 -27.81 -4.42
N SER A 198 -18.12 -28.94 -4.78
CA SER A 198 -17.39 -30.14 -5.19
C SER A 198 -16.41 -29.82 -6.33
N GLY A 199 -15.17 -30.33 -6.23
CA GLY A 199 -14.11 -30.08 -7.20
C GLY A 199 -13.46 -28.69 -7.14
N LYS A 200 -13.80 -27.82 -6.17
CA LYS A 200 -13.21 -26.48 -6.02
C LYS A 200 -12.00 -26.40 -5.07
N GLY A 201 -11.42 -27.54 -4.71
CA GLY A 201 -10.19 -27.59 -3.92
C GLY A 201 -10.37 -27.57 -2.39
N LYS A 202 -11.57 -27.84 -1.86
CA LYS A 202 -11.78 -27.98 -0.40
C LYS A 202 -10.81 -28.99 0.23
N SER A 203 -10.77 -30.22 -0.29
CA SER A 203 -9.90 -31.27 0.23
C SER A 203 -8.42 -30.97 -0.01
N LEU A 204 -8.08 -30.26 -1.09
CA LEU A 204 -6.70 -29.82 -1.33
C LEU A 204 -6.23 -28.84 -0.26
N PHE A 205 -7.03 -27.81 0.01
CA PHE A 205 -6.73 -26.81 1.03
C PHE A 205 -6.71 -27.43 2.44
N ALA A 206 -7.66 -28.30 2.76
CA ALA A 206 -7.68 -28.99 4.05
C ALA A 206 -6.45 -29.89 4.25
N ASN A 207 -6.02 -30.65 3.24
CA ASN A 207 -4.80 -31.45 3.31
C ASN A 207 -3.54 -30.60 3.51
N MET A 208 -3.47 -29.43 2.85
CA MET A 208 -2.37 -28.48 3.05
C MET A 208 -2.34 -27.99 4.50
N LEU A 209 -3.47 -27.55 5.06
CA LEU A 209 -3.55 -27.16 6.47
C LEU A 209 -3.12 -28.29 7.41
N ILE A 210 -3.57 -29.53 7.16
CA ILE A 210 -3.19 -30.68 7.98
C ILE A 210 -1.67 -30.89 7.96
N ALA A 211 -1.05 -30.86 6.78
CA ALA A 211 0.40 -31.00 6.64
C ALA A 211 1.16 -29.88 7.37
N ASP A 212 0.71 -28.64 7.24
CA ASP A 212 1.29 -27.49 7.94
C ASP A 212 1.25 -27.67 9.47
N TYR A 213 0.12 -28.12 10.02
CA TYR A 213 -0.01 -28.37 11.45
C TYR A 213 0.81 -29.58 11.93
N LEU A 214 0.84 -30.66 11.15
CA LEU A 214 1.70 -31.81 11.46
C LEU A 214 3.19 -31.39 11.49
N SER A 215 3.60 -30.45 10.63
CA SER A 215 4.98 -29.97 10.56
C SER A 215 5.48 -29.30 11.84
N VAL A 216 4.57 -28.71 12.62
CA VAL A 216 4.86 -28.11 13.94
C VAL A 216 4.60 -29.06 15.11
N GLY A 217 4.37 -30.34 14.82
CA GLY A 217 4.15 -31.39 15.83
C GLY A 217 2.72 -31.46 16.36
N ALA A 218 1.74 -30.88 15.68
CA ALA A 218 0.34 -31.05 16.05
C ALA A 218 -0.12 -32.51 15.85
N ARG A 219 -1.22 -32.87 16.53
CA ARG A 219 -1.94 -34.12 16.27
C ARG A 219 -3.23 -33.79 15.56
N VAL A 220 -3.55 -34.56 14.53
CA VAL A 220 -4.70 -34.31 13.66
C VAL A 220 -5.54 -35.57 13.56
N TRP A 221 -6.85 -35.42 13.80
CA TRP A 221 -7.84 -36.44 13.54
C TRP A 221 -8.78 -35.94 12.44
N VAL A 222 -9.07 -36.80 11.47
CA VAL A 222 -9.92 -36.46 10.32
C VAL A 222 -11.06 -37.45 10.24
N ILE A 223 -12.28 -36.92 10.17
CA ILE A 223 -13.48 -37.69 9.84
C ILE A 223 -13.85 -37.32 8.42
N ASP A 224 -13.78 -38.31 7.52
CA ASP A 224 -14.00 -38.10 6.09
C ASP A 224 -14.98 -39.13 5.52
N ASN A 225 -15.76 -38.70 4.55
CA ASN A 225 -16.67 -39.53 3.78
C ASN A 225 -16.25 -39.45 2.31
N GLY A 226 -15.35 -40.34 1.89
CA GLY A 226 -14.83 -40.38 0.51
C GLY A 226 -13.31 -40.59 0.35
N GLU A 227 -12.60 -41.02 1.39
CA GLU A 227 -11.17 -41.36 1.38
C GLU A 227 -10.22 -40.25 0.84
N SER A 228 -10.66 -38.99 0.86
CA SER A 228 -9.93 -37.83 0.33
C SER A 228 -8.62 -37.54 1.08
N TYR A 229 -8.48 -38.06 2.30
CA TYR A 229 -7.33 -37.85 3.19
C TYR A 229 -6.50 -39.12 3.42
N LYS A 230 -6.92 -40.27 2.85
CA LYS A 230 -6.26 -41.57 3.04
C LYS A 230 -4.78 -41.53 2.65
N LYS A 231 -4.49 -40.99 1.47
CA LYS A 231 -3.12 -40.81 0.96
C LYS A 231 -2.27 -39.91 1.87
N THR A 232 -2.84 -38.81 2.37
CA THR A 232 -2.15 -37.89 3.27
C THR A 232 -1.85 -38.56 4.61
N CYS A 233 -2.78 -39.38 5.12
CA CYS A 233 -2.57 -40.18 6.32
C CYS A 233 -1.40 -41.16 6.14
N GLU A 234 -1.42 -41.95 5.06
CA GLU A 234 -0.35 -42.90 4.73
C GLU A 234 1.02 -42.22 4.56
N GLN A 235 1.07 -41.08 3.86
CA GLN A 235 2.30 -40.31 3.65
C GLN A 235 2.91 -39.79 4.95
N ASN A 236 2.06 -39.42 5.93
CA ASN A 236 2.49 -38.95 7.24
C ASN A 236 2.62 -40.09 8.27
N LYS A 237 2.56 -41.36 7.83
CA LYS A 237 2.62 -42.56 8.68
C LYS A 237 1.54 -42.57 9.78
N GLY A 238 0.37 -42.03 9.47
CA GLY A 238 -0.79 -42.06 10.35
C GLY A 238 -1.55 -43.38 10.28
N GLU A 239 -2.59 -43.49 11.10
CA GLU A 239 -3.49 -44.63 11.15
C GLU A 239 -4.80 -44.30 10.40
N PHE A 240 -5.20 -45.16 9.47
CA PHE A 240 -6.48 -45.05 8.78
C PHE A 240 -7.43 -46.14 9.26
N ILE A 241 -8.53 -45.73 9.87
CA ILE A 241 -9.57 -46.62 10.41
C ILE A 241 -10.79 -46.52 9.51
N GLU A 242 -11.19 -47.65 8.90
CA GLU A 242 -12.39 -47.72 8.07
C GLU A 242 -13.61 -48.10 8.94
N CYS A 243 -14.58 -47.18 9.03
CA CYS A 243 -15.82 -47.40 9.77
C CYS A 243 -16.91 -47.92 8.82
N THR A 244 -16.99 -49.24 8.65
CA THR A 244 -18.11 -49.93 7.99
C THR A 244 -19.19 -50.38 8.98
N ALA A 245 -20.37 -50.75 8.50
CA ALA A 245 -21.46 -51.23 9.37
C ALA A 245 -21.10 -52.53 10.13
N ASP A 246 -20.14 -53.30 9.61
CA ASP A 246 -19.70 -54.60 10.16
C ASP A 246 -18.37 -54.49 10.95
N SER A 247 -17.79 -53.29 11.08
CA SER A 247 -16.54 -53.13 11.84
C SER A 247 -16.81 -53.02 13.34
N ASP A 248 -16.27 -53.98 14.09
CA ASP A 248 -16.17 -53.95 15.55
C ASP A 248 -15.15 -52.89 15.99
N LEU A 249 -15.59 -51.64 16.08
CA LEU A 249 -14.84 -50.58 16.74
C LEU A 249 -15.03 -50.74 18.25
N GLN A 250 -14.03 -51.33 18.94
CA GLN A 250 -13.95 -51.35 20.41
C GLN A 250 -13.37 -50.04 20.94
#